data_AF-A0A7V3XGA2-F1
#
_entry.id   AF-A0A7V3XGA2-F1
#
_cell.length_a   1.000
_cell.length_b   1.000
_cell.length_c   1.000
_cell.angle_alpha   90.00
_cell.angle_beta   90.00
_cell.angle_gamma   90.00
#
_symmetry.space_group_name_H-M   'P 1'
#
loop_
_entity.id
_entity.type
_entity.pdbx_description
1 polymer ?
#
loop_
_entity_poly.entity_id
_entity_poly.type
_entity_poly.pdbx_seq_one_letter_code
_entity_poly.pdbx_strand_id
1 'polypeptide(L)' 'MLKNPTYNLMETASVISKGLYRYDQFHKDAKDCQHCQQIWSTMKQRDEEQLQIVLRHMTEHLDKEMKSAAAAA' A
#
# COMPACT_ATOMS: atom_id res chain seq x y z
N MET A 1 -4.56 2.04 -17.40
CA MET A 1 -4.11 3.00 -16.37
C MET A 1 -4.89 4.28 -16.54
N LEU A 2 -5.39 4.87 -15.45
CA LEU A 2 -6.09 6.15 -15.52
C LEU A 2 -5.08 7.27 -15.80
N LYS A 3 -5.55 8.36 -16.43
CA LYS A 3 -4.70 9.49 -16.85
C LYS A 3 -4.16 10.33 -15.68
N ASN A 4 -4.56 10.04 -14.44
CA ASN A 4 -4.13 10.74 -13.23
C ASN A 4 -3.13 9.86 -12.44
N PRO A 5 -1.83 10.20 -12.42
CA PRO A 5 -0.82 9.46 -11.67
C PRO A 5 -1.08 9.39 -10.17
N THR A 6 -1.56 10.47 -9.55
CA THR A 6 -1.88 10.55 -8.12
C THR A 6 -3.01 9.59 -7.77
N TYR A 7 -4.05 9.51 -8.61
CA TYR A 7 -5.11 8.51 -8.45
C TYR A 7 -4.58 7.08 -8.55
N ASN A 8 -3.70 6.78 -9.51
CA ASN A 8 -3.14 5.43 -9.65
C ASN A 8 -2.35 5.03 -8.39
N LEU A 9 -1.61 5.96 -7.78
CA LEU A 9 -0.91 5.72 -6.49
C LEU A 9 -1.91 5.47 -5.35
N MET A 10 -2.97 6.27 -5.24
CA MET A 10 -4.02 6.10 -4.23
C MET A 10 -4.75 4.76 -4.37
N GLU A 11 -5.12 4.36 -5.59
CA GLU A 11 -5.75 3.08 -5.88
C GLU A 11 -4.82 1.92 -5.49
N THR A 12 -3.54 2.02 -5.86
CA THR A 12 -2.53 1.01 -5.50
C THR A 12 -2.37 0.89 -3.98
N ALA A 13 -2.21 2.00 -3.26
CA ALA A 13 -2.12 2.02 -1.81
C ALA A 13 -3.36 1.39 -1.15
N SER A 14 -4.55 1.66 -1.70
CA SER A 14 -5.82 1.09 -1.23
C SER A 14 -5.88 -0.43 -1.42
N VAL A 15 -5.41 -0.95 -2.56
CA VAL A 15 -5.35 -2.39 -2.83
C VAL A 15 -4.41 -3.09 -1.85
N ILE A 16 -3.19 -2.55 -1.64
CA ILE A 16 -2.21 -3.12 -0.72
C ILE A 16 -2.74 -3.10 0.71
N SER A 17 -3.32 -1.97 1.16
CA SER A 17 -3.86 -1.82 2.51
C SER A 17 -4.98 -2.83 2.82
N LYS A 18 -5.86 -3.10 1.85
CA LYS A 18 -6.89 -4.15 1.97
C LYS A 18 -6.28 -5.55 2.06
N GLY A 19 -5.17 -5.78 1.38
CA GLY A 19 -4.38 -7.01 1.49
C GLY A 19 -3.85 -7.23 2.90
N LEU A 20 -3.22 -6.20 3.47
CA LEU A 20 -2.55 -6.26 4.77
C LEU A 20 -3.44 -6.74 5.92
N TYR A 21 -4.69 -6.28 5.98
CA TYR A 21 -5.65 -6.70 6.99
C TYR A 21 -5.89 -8.22 7.03
N ARG A 22 -5.72 -8.92 5.90
CA ARG A 22 -6.03 -10.35 5.79
C ARG A 22 -4.89 -11.26 6.24
N TYR A 23 -3.63 -10.78 6.24
CA TYR A 23 -2.48 -11.63 6.57
C TYR A 23 -2.55 -12.21 7.98
N ASP A 24 -3.09 -11.45 8.95
CA ASP A 24 -3.25 -11.95 10.32
C ASP A 24 -4.21 -13.14 10.38
N GLN A 25 -5.25 -13.14 9.54
CA GLN A 25 -6.16 -14.28 9.41
C GLN A 25 -5.47 -15.44 8.69
N PHE A 26 -4.77 -15.20 7.57
CA PHE A 26 -4.06 -16.25 6.84
C PHE A 26 -2.98 -16.94 7.69
N HIS A 27 -2.29 -16.18 8.53
CA HIS A 27 -1.31 -16.72 9.47
C HIS A 27 -1.96 -17.61 10.54
N LYS A 28 -3.16 -17.25 11.03
CA LYS A 28 -3.95 -18.07 11.97
C LYS A 28 -4.49 -19.33 11.31
N ASP A 29 -4.99 -19.22 10.08
CA ASP A 29 -5.53 -20.35 9.32
C ASP A 29 -4.43 -21.37 8.97
N ALA A 30 -3.19 -20.88 8.78
CA ALA A 30 -2.00 -21.70 8.54
C ALA A 30 -1.35 -22.27 9.81
N LYS A 31 -2.01 -22.24 10.98
CA LYS A 31 -1.43 -22.65 12.28
C LYS A 31 -0.76 -24.03 12.29
N ASP A 32 -1.23 -24.95 11.47
CA ASP A 32 -0.74 -26.33 11.42
C ASP A 32 0.40 -26.52 10.41
N CYS A 33 0.88 -25.45 9.75
CA CYS A 33 1.99 -25.47 8.79
C CYS A 33 2.94 -24.27 8.98
N GLN A 34 4.09 -24.52 9.59
CA GLN A 34 5.12 -23.51 9.84
C GLN A 34 5.62 -22.82 8.57
N HIS A 35 5.76 -23.57 7.46
CA HIS A 35 6.21 -23.00 6.19
C HIS A 35 5.19 -22.01 5.62
N CYS A 36 3.89 -22.32 5.70
CA CYS A 36 2.84 -21.41 5.29
C CYS A 36 2.84 -20.12 6.14
N GLN A 37 3.04 -20.23 7.46
CA GLN A 37 3.18 -19.06 8.33
C GLN A 37 4.35 -18.16 7.93
N GLN A 38 5.51 -18.74 7.61
CA GLN A 38 6.68 -18.01 7.12
C GLN A 38 6.41 -17.28 5.80
N ILE A 39 5.71 -17.93 4.87
CA ILE A 39 5.29 -17.32 3.60
C ILE A 39 4.40 -16.10 3.89
N TRP A 40 3.36 -16.26 4.71
CA TRP A 40 2.44 -15.16 5.01
C TRP A 40 3.11 -14.01 5.76
N SER A 41 4.01 -14.30 6.69
CA SER A 41 4.80 -13.27 7.38
C SER A 41 5.69 -12.50 6.39
N THR A 42 6.33 -13.20 5.46
CA THR A 42 7.20 -12.57 4.44
C THR A 42 6.38 -11.72 3.47
N MET A 43 5.23 -12.21 3.03
CA MET A 43 4.33 -11.46 2.15
C MET A 43 3.80 -10.20 2.83
N LYS A 44 3.37 -10.29 4.10
CA LYS A 44 2.95 -9.13 4.90
C LYS A 44 4.05 -8.07 4.95
N GLN A 45 5.28 -8.45 5.30
CA GLN A 45 6.38 -7.50 5.38
C GLN A 45 6.64 -6.79 4.04
N ARG A 46 6.64 -7.54 2.92
CA ARG A 46 6.85 -6.97 1.59
C ARG A 46 5.74 -5.99 1.21
N ASP A 47 4.49 -6.34 1.49
CA ASP A 47 3.34 -5.47 1.22
C ASP A 47 3.39 -4.20 2.09
N GLU A 48 3.84 -4.29 3.34
CA GLU A 48 4.07 -3.11 4.22
C GLU A 48 5.16 -2.19 3.64
N GLU A 49 6.28 -2.75 3.20
CA GLU A 49 7.36 -2.02 2.54
C GLU A 49 6.90 -1.34 1.24
N GLN A 50 6.15 -2.06 0.41
CA GLN A 50 5.58 -1.51 -0.82
C GLN A 50 4.58 -0.38 -0.53
N LEU A 51 3.71 -0.55 0.46
CA LEU A 51 2.77 0.49 0.87
C LEU A 51 3.50 1.76 1.30
N GLN A 52 4.56 1.65 2.08
CA GLN A 52 5.35 2.81 2.51
C GLN A 52 5.99 3.56 1.33
N ILE A 53 6.45 2.85 0.31
CA ILE A 53 7.01 3.46 -0.92
C ILE A 53 5.92 4.25 -1.65
N VAL A 54 4.75 3.63 -1.86
CA VAL A 54 3.63 4.26 -2.57
C VAL A 54 3.11 5.48 -1.82
N LEU A 55 2.90 5.36 -0.49
CA LEU A 55 2.39 6.46 0.33
C LEU A 55 3.33 7.67 0.33
N ARG A 56 4.64 7.43 0.45
CA ARG A 56 5.64 8.51 0.43
C ARG A 56 5.57 9.31 -0.87
N HIS A 57 5.55 8.63 -2.02
CA HIS A 57 5.51 9.29 -3.31
C HIS A 57 4.16 9.94 -3.59
N MET A 58 3.06 9.34 -3.11
CA MET A 58 1.73 9.94 -3.19
C MET A 58 1.66 11.26 -2.40
N THR A 59 2.27 11.34 -1.22
CA THR A 59 2.34 12.59 -0.45
C THR A 59 3.09 13.68 -1.22
N GLU A 60 4.19 13.34 -1.90
CA GLU A 60 4.93 14.29 -2.75
C GLU A 60 4.06 14.85 -3.89
N HIS A 61 3.21 14.01 -4.49
CA HIS A 61 2.25 14.45 -5.50
C HIS A 61 1.22 15.42 -4.93
N LEU A 62 0.60 15.07 -3.80
CA LEU A 62 -0.42 15.89 -3.16
C LEU A 62 0.15 17.25 -2.72
N ASP A 63 1.34 17.27 -2.13
CA ASP A 63 2.03 18.51 -1.73
C ASP A 63 2.28 19.42 -2.94
N LYS A 64 2.68 18.84 -4.08
CA LYS A 64 2.90 19.59 -5.32
C LYS A 64 1.59 20.14 -5.89
N GLU A 65 0.54 19.33 -5.92
CA GLU A 65 -0.79 19.73 -6.39
C GLU A 65 -1.35 20.87 -5.52
N MET A 66 -1.27 20.75 -4.18
CA MET A 66 -1.70 21.79 -3.25
C MET A 66 -0.93 23.11 -3.43
N LYS A 67 0.40 23.05 -3.59
CA LYS A 67 1.22 24.25 -3.87
C LYS A 67 0.85 24.90 -5.19
N SER A 68 0.58 24.11 -6.23
CA SER A 68 0.17 24.63 -7.54
C SER A 68 -1.22 25.29 -7.49
N ALA A 69 -2.16 24.71 -6.74
CA ALA A 69 -3.48 25.30 -6.53
C ALA A 69 -3.41 26.62 -5.75
N ALA A 70 -2.57 26.69 -4.71
CA ALA A 70 -2.38 27.91 -3.93
C ALA A 70 -1.70 29.04 -4.72
N ALA A 71 -0.81 28.72 -5.67
CA ALA A 71 -0.15 29.71 -6.52
C ALA A 71 -1.04 30.24 -7.67
N ALA A 72 -2.14 29.55 -7.97
CA ALA A 72 -3.08 29.91 -9.02
C ALA A 72 -4.34 30.66 -8.49
N ALA A 73 -4.45 30.83 -7.17
CA ALA A 73 -5.52 31.53 -6.47
C ALA A 73 -5.10 32.95 -6.08
#